data_AF-A0A7C6BJZ8-F1
#
_entry.id   AF-A0A7C6BJZ8-F1
#
_cell.length_a   1.000
_cell.length_b   1.000
_cell.length_c   1.000
_cell.angle_alpha   90.00
_cell.angle_beta   90.00
_cell.angle_gamma   90.00
#
_symmetry.space_group_name_H-M   'P 1'
#
loop_
_entity.id
_entity.type
_entity.pdbx_description
1 polymer ?
#
loop_
_entity_poly.entity_id
_entity_poly.type
_entity_poly.pdbx_seq_one_letter_code
_entity_poly.pdbx_strand_id
1 'polypeptide(L)'
;MRLVYIQQKTEMELQSFKDEMLDFKNEMKVFKDEMLDFKEWSKKNIESLNRQWGNLANRMGTLVEDIFFPSMDQTIERYFHVRCDILERNKRIRKDDKSLEIDIMAILKKAKQAFIVEVKSNPDRTEYIEGFLEKLDKITQFLPELEEYTLIGIYAGLDMSKETVHLLTKKRIYAMVFKGDILEIVNFEEFSGVRS
;
A
#
# COMPACT_ATOMS: atom_id res chain seq x y z
N MET A 1 -14.88 46.28 59.42
CA MET A 1 -15.76 45.31 58.73
C MET A 1 -15.34 45.02 57.29
N ARG A 2 -15.10 46.03 56.42
CA ARG A 2 -14.73 45.81 55.00
C ARG A 2 -13.45 44.98 54.77
N LEU A 3 -12.41 45.20 55.57
CA LEU A 3 -11.14 44.45 55.50
C LEU A 3 -11.31 42.96 55.84
N VAL A 4 -12.06 42.66 56.91
CA VAL A 4 -12.35 41.27 57.33
C VAL A 4 -13.18 40.54 56.28
N TYR A 5 -14.16 41.22 55.67
CA TYR A 5 -14.97 40.64 54.58
C TYR A 5 -14.13 40.32 53.34
N ILE A 6 -13.21 41.21 52.96
CA ILE A 6 -12.30 40.97 51.83
C ILE A 6 -11.37 39.78 52.13
N GLN A 7 -10.84 39.70 53.34
CA GLN A 7 -9.96 38.60 53.76
C GLN A 7 -10.68 37.24 53.72
N GLN A 8 -11.91 37.17 54.24
CA GLN A 8 -12.76 35.97 54.17
C GLN A 8 -13.12 35.58 52.73
N LYS A 9 -13.40 36.56 51.86
CA LYS A 9 -13.67 36.31 50.44
C LYS A 9 -12.45 35.71 49.73
N THR A 10 -11.26 36.25 49.97
CA THR A 10 -10.01 35.75 49.40
C THR A 10 -9.67 34.35 49.90
N GLU A 11 -9.92 34.03 51.18
CA GLU A 11 -9.74 32.67 51.72
C GLU A 11 -10.69 31.66 51.06
N MET A 12 -11.95 32.03 50.85
CA MET A 12 -12.92 31.17 50.15
C MET A 12 -12.52 30.94 48.67
N GLU A 13 -12.07 31.98 47.97
CA GLU A 13 -11.60 31.87 46.58
C GLU A 13 -10.32 31.01 46.47
N LEU A 14 -9.37 31.17 47.40
CA LEU A 14 -8.16 30.34 47.47
C LEU A 14 -8.48 28.86 47.75
N GLN A 15 -9.46 28.60 48.62
CA GLN A 15 -9.89 27.24 48.91
C GLN A 15 -10.56 26.60 47.70
N SER A 16 -11.47 27.29 47.02
CA SER A 16 -12.10 26.84 45.77
C SER A 16 -11.05 26.54 44.69
N PHE A 17 -10.08 27.44 44.50
CA PHE A 17 -9.01 27.26 43.53
C PHE A 17 -8.12 26.04 43.85
N LYS A 18 -7.85 25.79 45.14
CA LYS A 18 -7.08 24.62 45.58
C LYS A 18 -7.83 23.32 45.27
N ASP A 19 -9.15 23.31 45.47
CA ASP A 19 -9.98 22.14 45.20
C ASP A 19 -10.07 21.87 43.69
N GLU A 20 -10.26 22.91 42.86
CA GLU A 20 -10.19 22.80 41.39
C GLU A 20 -8.82 22.30 40.89
N MET A 21 -7.72 22.77 41.49
CA MET A 21 -6.38 22.29 41.17
C MET A 21 -6.14 20.83 41.56
N LEU A 22 -6.78 20.36 42.63
CA LEU A 22 -6.72 18.96 43.03
C LEU A 22 -7.47 18.07 42.04
N ASP A 23 -8.67 18.48 41.62
CA ASP A 23 -9.48 17.77 40.64
C ASP A 23 -8.79 17.71 39.29
N PHE A 24 -8.26 18.85 38.80
CA PHE A 24 -7.48 18.90 37.58
C PHE A 24 -6.25 17.97 37.63
N LYS A 25 -5.53 17.93 38.76
CA LYS A 25 -4.40 17.01 38.94
C LYS A 25 -4.83 15.54 38.88
N ASN A 26 -5.99 15.22 39.44
CA ASN A 26 -6.54 13.86 39.41
C ASN A 26 -6.96 13.48 37.98
N GLU A 27 -7.66 14.36 37.25
CA GLU A 27 -8.01 14.16 35.84
C GLU A 27 -6.77 13.99 34.96
N MET A 28 -5.75 14.83 35.13
CA MET A 28 -4.47 14.70 34.40
C MET A 28 -3.78 13.36 34.67
N LYS A 29 -3.91 12.83 35.88
CA LYS A 29 -3.34 11.52 36.23
C LYS A 29 -4.07 10.41 35.47
N VAL A 30 -5.41 10.42 35.49
CA VAL A 30 -6.24 9.46 34.74
C VAL A 30 -5.95 9.53 33.25
N PHE A 31 -5.91 10.74 32.67
CA PHE A 31 -5.59 10.93 31.26
C PHE A 31 -4.20 10.39 30.90
N LYS A 32 -3.21 10.61 31.77
CA LYS A 32 -1.85 10.07 31.55
C LYS A 32 -1.84 8.54 31.57
N ASP A 33 -2.58 7.93 32.48
CA ASP A 33 -2.69 6.47 32.57
C ASP A 33 -3.40 5.90 31.33
N GLU A 34 -4.50 6.52 30.88
CA GLU A 34 -5.19 6.16 29.62
C GLU A 34 -4.29 6.29 28.39
N MET A 35 -3.46 7.33 28.33
CA MET A 35 -2.49 7.52 27.25
C MET A 35 -1.39 6.47 27.25
N LEU A 36 -0.96 5.99 28.42
CA LEU A 36 -0.01 4.88 28.53
C LEU A 36 -0.63 3.59 28.03
N ASP A 37 -1.86 3.28 28.47
CA ASP A 37 -2.59 2.09 28.04
C ASP A 37 -2.86 2.11 26.53
N PHE A 38 -3.26 3.26 25.98
CA PHE A 38 -3.45 3.43 24.54
C PHE A 38 -2.15 3.20 23.77
N LYS A 39 -1.02 3.72 24.27
CA LYS A 39 0.30 3.53 23.65
C LYS A 39 0.72 2.06 23.68
N GLU A 40 0.50 1.35 24.77
CA GLU A 40 0.79 -0.07 24.88
C GLU A 40 -0.10 -0.92 23.97
N TRP A 41 -1.41 -0.64 23.96
CA TRP A 41 -2.37 -1.27 23.06
C TRP A 41 -1.98 -1.04 21.60
N SER A 42 -1.63 0.19 21.23
CA SER A 42 -1.20 0.54 19.86
C SER A 42 0.06 -0.23 19.47
N LYS A 43 1.06 -0.30 20.36
CA LYS A 43 2.28 -1.06 20.10
C LYS A 43 2.00 -2.55 19.88
N LYS A 44 1.18 -3.17 20.74
CA LYS A 44 0.78 -4.58 20.61
C LYS A 44 0.03 -4.84 19.30
N ASN A 45 -0.85 -3.93 18.89
CA ASN A 45 -1.56 -4.05 17.62
C ASN A 45 -0.63 -3.92 16.41
N ILE A 46 0.30 -2.97 16.41
CA ILE A 46 1.31 -2.84 15.35
C ILE A 46 2.16 -4.11 15.24
N GLU A 47 2.62 -4.66 16.36
CA GLU A 47 3.38 -5.92 16.37
C GLU A 47 2.57 -7.12 15.89
N SER A 48 1.26 -7.16 16.17
CA SER A 48 0.34 -8.20 15.67
C SER A 48 0.11 -8.07 14.17
N LEU A 49 -0.14 -6.86 13.69
CA LEU A 49 -0.30 -6.55 12.27
C LEU A 49 0.97 -6.92 11.49
N ASN A 50 2.15 -6.50 11.96
CA ASN A 50 3.42 -6.84 11.31
C ASN A 50 3.63 -8.36 11.19
N ARG A 51 3.23 -9.13 12.21
CA ARG A 51 3.26 -10.60 12.16
C ARG A 51 2.28 -11.15 11.12
N GLN A 52 1.07 -10.61 11.06
CA GLN A 52 0.07 -11.00 10.05
C GLN A 52 0.55 -10.68 8.63
N TRP A 53 1.10 -9.48 8.40
CA TRP A 53 1.71 -9.09 7.12
C TRP A 53 2.85 -10.03 6.73
N GLY A 54 3.72 -10.41 7.66
CA GLY A 54 4.78 -11.39 7.41
C GLY A 54 4.23 -12.77 7.02
N ASN A 55 3.17 -13.24 7.68
CA ASN A 55 2.51 -14.50 7.33
C ASN A 55 1.86 -14.47 5.94
N LEU A 56 1.26 -13.33 5.56
CA LEU A 56 0.71 -13.11 4.22
C LEU A 56 1.83 -13.07 3.18
N ALA A 57 2.94 -12.37 3.45
CA ALA A 57 4.09 -12.31 2.57
C ALA A 57 4.69 -13.70 2.29
N ASN A 58 4.70 -14.61 3.27
CA ASN A 58 5.13 -16.00 3.11
C ASN A 58 4.19 -16.85 2.23
N ARG A 59 2.98 -16.35 1.95
CA ARG A 59 1.94 -16.99 1.15
C ARG A 59 1.68 -16.24 -0.16
N MET A 60 2.68 -15.53 -0.68
CA MET A 60 2.49 -14.66 -1.85
C MET A 60 1.89 -15.38 -3.06
N GLY A 61 2.35 -16.61 -3.33
CA GLY A 61 1.78 -17.42 -4.42
C GLY A 61 0.27 -17.60 -4.30
N THR A 62 -0.26 -17.96 -3.12
CA THR A 62 -1.71 -18.08 -2.92
C THR A 62 -2.41 -16.73 -2.95
N LEU A 63 -1.78 -15.65 -2.47
CA LEU A 63 -2.37 -14.31 -2.56
C LEU A 63 -2.53 -13.83 -4.00
N VAL A 64 -1.61 -14.21 -4.90
CA VAL A 64 -1.78 -13.97 -6.33
C VAL A 64 -3.09 -14.61 -6.82
N GLU A 65 -3.40 -15.82 -6.39
CA GLU A 65 -4.61 -16.57 -6.80
C GLU A 65 -5.88 -16.08 -6.12
N ASP A 66 -5.80 -15.76 -4.83
CA ASP A 66 -6.96 -15.48 -3.98
C ASP A 66 -7.36 -14.00 -4.00
N ILE A 67 -6.40 -13.09 -4.26
CA ILE A 67 -6.61 -11.63 -4.16
C ILE A 67 -6.25 -10.91 -5.46
N PHE A 68 -5.00 -11.03 -5.93
CA PHE A 68 -4.52 -10.16 -7.01
C PHE A 68 -5.20 -10.49 -8.34
N PHE A 69 -5.20 -11.76 -8.73
CA PHE A 69 -5.77 -12.20 -10.00
C PHE A 69 -7.29 -11.95 -10.09
N PRO A 70 -8.12 -12.32 -9.08
CA PRO A 70 -9.56 -12.04 -9.12
C PRO A 70 -9.90 -10.54 -9.20
N SER A 71 -9.05 -9.69 -8.61
CA SER A 71 -9.28 -8.24 -8.55
C SER A 71 -8.71 -7.47 -9.74
N MET A 72 -7.96 -8.14 -10.62
CA MET A 72 -7.20 -7.47 -11.68
C MET A 72 -8.10 -6.80 -12.72
N ASP A 73 -9.13 -7.50 -13.20
CA ASP A 73 -10.03 -6.95 -14.24
C ASP A 73 -10.75 -5.68 -13.75
N GLN A 74 -11.30 -5.72 -12.53
CA GLN A 74 -11.94 -4.57 -11.90
C GLN A 74 -10.96 -3.41 -11.67
N THR A 75 -9.71 -3.71 -11.34
CA THR A 75 -8.68 -2.69 -11.10
C THR A 75 -8.25 -2.03 -12.41
N ILE A 76 -8.02 -2.82 -13.46
CA ILE A 76 -7.71 -2.27 -14.79
C ILE A 76 -8.90 -1.46 -15.32
N GLU A 77 -10.14 -1.93 -15.17
CA GLU A 77 -11.33 -1.18 -15.57
C GLU A 77 -11.45 0.14 -14.80
N ARG A 78 -11.17 0.16 -13.49
CA ARG A 78 -11.23 1.37 -12.67
C ARG A 78 -10.25 2.46 -13.13
N TYR A 79 -9.02 2.07 -13.46
CA TYR A 79 -7.95 3.01 -13.79
C TYR A 79 -7.86 3.33 -15.30
N PHE A 80 -8.08 2.34 -16.16
CA PHE A 80 -7.92 2.47 -17.61
C PHE A 80 -9.26 2.54 -18.36
N HIS A 81 -10.39 2.41 -17.65
CA HIS A 81 -11.76 2.49 -18.19
C HIS A 81 -12.06 1.46 -19.28
N VAL A 82 -11.35 0.33 -19.28
CA VAL A 82 -11.50 -0.76 -20.25
C VAL A 82 -11.35 -2.10 -19.53
N ARG A 83 -12.25 -3.04 -19.82
CA ARG A 83 -12.16 -4.42 -19.32
C ARG A 83 -11.18 -5.25 -20.13
N CYS A 84 -10.57 -6.24 -19.48
CA CYS A 84 -9.60 -7.12 -20.09
C CYS A 84 -10.27 -8.04 -21.11
N ASP A 85 -9.70 -8.19 -22.31
CA ASP A 85 -10.12 -9.21 -23.27
C ASP A 85 -9.54 -10.59 -22.90
N ILE A 86 -8.33 -10.58 -22.33
CA ILE A 86 -7.62 -11.77 -21.85
C ILE A 86 -7.04 -11.44 -20.50
N LEU A 87 -7.19 -12.35 -19.55
CA LEU A 87 -6.57 -12.30 -18.24
C LEU A 87 -6.04 -13.70 -17.90
N GLU A 88 -4.73 -13.83 -17.75
CA GLU A 88 -4.03 -15.08 -17.48
C GLU A 88 -3.13 -14.94 -16.25
N ARG A 89 -2.92 -16.05 -15.53
CA ARG A 89 -1.99 -16.13 -14.40
C ARG A 89 -0.99 -17.26 -14.58
N ASN A 90 0.15 -17.18 -13.90
CA ASN A 90 1.21 -18.19 -13.90
C ASN A 90 1.60 -18.60 -15.33
N LYS A 91 1.67 -17.63 -16.24
CA LYS A 91 1.97 -17.89 -17.65
C LYS A 91 3.45 -18.23 -17.77
N ARG A 92 3.74 -19.50 -18.02
CA ARG A 92 5.10 -19.98 -18.26
C ARG A 92 5.30 -20.25 -19.74
N ILE A 93 6.22 -19.52 -20.35
CA ILE A 93 6.63 -19.70 -21.75
C ILE A 93 8.02 -20.34 -21.77
N ARG A 94 8.20 -21.36 -22.61
CA ARG A 94 9.51 -21.97 -22.88
C ARG A 94 9.87 -21.72 -24.32
N LYS A 95 11.06 -21.20 -24.57
CA LYS A 95 11.62 -20.99 -25.90
C LYS A 95 13.07 -21.45 -25.86
N ASP A 96 13.36 -22.49 -26.64
CA ASP A 96 14.64 -23.20 -26.64
C ASP A 96 15.03 -23.67 -25.22
N ASP A 97 16.19 -23.24 -24.71
CA ASP A 97 16.72 -23.54 -23.37
C ASP A 97 16.29 -22.52 -22.30
N LYS A 98 15.49 -21.51 -22.67
CA LYS A 98 15.06 -20.44 -21.78
C LYS A 98 13.60 -20.56 -21.40
N SER A 99 13.27 -20.04 -20.23
CA SER A 99 11.88 -19.92 -19.76
C SER A 99 11.60 -18.53 -19.20
N LEU A 100 10.39 -18.06 -19.43
CA LEU A 100 9.85 -16.84 -18.88
C LEU A 100 8.60 -17.17 -18.08
N GLU A 101 8.48 -16.61 -16.88
CA GLU A 101 7.29 -16.73 -16.04
C GLU A 101 6.72 -15.35 -15.75
N ILE A 102 5.41 -15.21 -15.94
CA ILE A 102 4.65 -14.00 -15.71
C ILE A 102 3.54 -14.33 -14.70
N ASP A 103 3.51 -13.63 -13.57
CA ASP A 103 2.57 -13.91 -12.49
C ASP A 103 1.13 -13.64 -12.96
N ILE A 104 0.87 -12.45 -13.51
CA ILE A 104 -0.42 -12.10 -14.14
C ILE A 104 -0.15 -11.32 -15.45
N MET A 105 -0.90 -11.67 -16.50
CA MET A 105 -0.90 -10.97 -17.78
C MET A 105 -2.33 -10.59 -18.16
N ALA A 106 -2.55 -9.34 -18.55
CA ALA A 106 -3.83 -8.89 -19.09
C ALA A 106 -3.65 -8.23 -20.45
N ILE A 107 -4.57 -8.48 -21.39
CA ILE A 107 -4.52 -7.92 -22.75
C ILE A 107 -5.82 -7.20 -23.05
N LEU A 108 -5.68 -5.98 -23.56
CA LEU A 108 -6.74 -5.16 -24.13
C LEU A 108 -6.50 -5.07 -25.63
N LYS A 109 -7.19 -5.90 -26.41
CA LYS A 109 -7.02 -6.04 -27.87
C LYS A 109 -7.33 -4.75 -28.61
N LYS A 110 -8.41 -4.06 -28.21
CA LYS A 110 -8.85 -2.80 -28.85
C LYS A 110 -7.87 -1.66 -28.61
N ALA A 111 -7.37 -1.53 -27.38
CA ALA A 111 -6.42 -0.50 -27.01
C ALA A 111 -4.97 -0.84 -27.40
N LYS A 112 -4.73 -2.09 -27.84
CA LYS A 112 -3.38 -2.63 -28.08
C LYS A 112 -2.48 -2.42 -26.86
N GLN A 113 -2.98 -2.77 -25.68
CA GLN A 113 -2.24 -2.68 -24.42
C GLN A 113 -2.10 -4.06 -23.79
N ALA A 114 -0.91 -4.37 -23.28
CA ALA A 114 -0.63 -5.61 -22.57
C ALA A 114 0.00 -5.28 -21.22
N PHE A 115 -0.67 -5.68 -20.15
CA PHE A 115 -0.23 -5.48 -18.78
C PHE A 115 0.55 -6.71 -18.32
N ILE A 116 1.78 -6.49 -17.87
CA ILE A 116 2.62 -7.51 -17.26
C ILE A 116 2.72 -7.17 -15.79
N VAL A 117 2.22 -8.05 -14.94
CA VAL A 117 2.17 -7.84 -13.50
C VAL A 117 3.10 -8.83 -12.81
N GLU A 118 3.96 -8.32 -11.94
CA GLU A 118 4.81 -9.12 -11.06
C GLU A 118 4.45 -8.82 -9.60
N VAL A 119 4.19 -9.85 -8.80
CA VAL A 119 3.81 -9.71 -7.39
C VAL A 119 4.97 -10.16 -6.50
N LYS A 120 5.39 -9.29 -5.57
CA LYS A 120 6.51 -9.56 -4.65
C LYS A 120 6.11 -9.46 -3.19
N SER A 121 6.64 -10.40 -2.40
CA SER A 121 6.53 -10.40 -0.93
C SER A 121 7.32 -9.30 -0.27
N ASN A 122 8.51 -9.00 -0.80
CA ASN A 122 9.39 -7.94 -0.33
C ASN A 122 9.68 -6.95 -1.49
N PRO A 123 8.71 -6.10 -1.87
CA PRO A 123 8.80 -5.26 -3.05
C PRO A 123 9.87 -4.16 -2.97
N ASP A 124 10.35 -3.84 -1.76
CA ASP A 124 11.37 -2.79 -1.55
C ASP A 124 12.80 -3.22 -1.90
N ARG A 125 13.00 -4.45 -2.36
CA ARG A 125 14.32 -4.92 -2.81
C ARG A 125 14.60 -4.45 -4.23
N THR A 126 15.60 -3.58 -4.37
CA THR A 126 16.01 -3.04 -5.67
C THR A 126 16.33 -4.14 -6.69
N GLU A 127 16.96 -5.24 -6.28
CA GLU A 127 17.29 -6.34 -7.19
C GLU A 127 16.05 -6.97 -7.84
N TYR A 128 14.89 -6.94 -7.17
CA TYR A 128 13.65 -7.48 -7.73
C TYR A 128 13.02 -6.52 -8.74
N ILE A 129 13.20 -5.22 -8.56
CA ILE A 129 12.75 -4.19 -9.50
C ILE A 129 13.60 -4.28 -10.77
N GLU A 130 14.93 -4.39 -10.63
CA GLU A 130 15.85 -4.58 -11.76
C GLU A 130 15.53 -5.87 -12.53
N GLY A 131 15.31 -6.99 -11.82
CA GLY A 131 14.89 -8.24 -12.45
C GLY A 131 13.55 -8.14 -13.18
N PHE A 132 12.61 -7.33 -12.70
CA PHE A 132 11.35 -7.09 -13.38
C PHE A 132 11.53 -6.25 -14.66
N LEU A 133 12.38 -5.22 -14.63
CA LEU A 133 12.71 -4.43 -15.83
C LEU A 133 13.35 -5.30 -16.90
N GLU A 134 14.35 -6.13 -16.53
CA GLU A 134 14.95 -7.08 -17.46
C GLU A 134 13.93 -8.09 -18.03
N LYS A 135 12.93 -8.47 -17.22
CA LYS A 135 11.85 -9.34 -17.67
C LYS A 135 11.04 -8.65 -18.75
N LEU A 136 10.63 -7.40 -18.55
CA LEU A 136 9.87 -6.60 -19.53
C LEU A 136 10.62 -6.46 -20.85
N ASP A 137 11.93 -6.19 -20.82
CA ASP A 137 12.77 -6.08 -22.01
C ASP A 137 12.83 -7.37 -22.85
N LYS A 138 12.58 -8.52 -22.21
CA LYS A 138 12.62 -9.84 -22.85
C LYS A 138 11.24 -10.33 -23.28
N ILE A 139 10.13 -9.71 -22.84
CA ILE A 139 8.76 -10.20 -23.07
C ILE A 139 8.48 -10.51 -24.54
N THR A 140 8.76 -9.58 -25.45
CA THR A 140 8.47 -9.74 -26.89
C THR A 140 9.31 -10.83 -27.55
N GLN A 141 10.49 -11.16 -26.99
CA GLN A 141 11.30 -12.27 -27.49
C GLN A 141 10.60 -13.62 -27.25
N PHE A 142 9.84 -13.74 -26.15
CA PHE A 142 9.06 -14.94 -25.81
C PHE A 142 7.64 -14.89 -26.35
N LEU A 143 7.04 -13.71 -26.48
CA LEU A 143 5.70 -13.46 -26.98
C LEU A 143 5.75 -12.41 -28.12
N PRO A 144 6.18 -12.79 -29.33
CA PRO A 144 6.31 -11.86 -30.46
C PRO A 144 5.00 -11.16 -30.83
N GLU A 145 3.86 -11.78 -30.53
CA GLU A 145 2.53 -11.19 -30.72
C GLU A 145 2.31 -9.90 -29.90
N LEU A 146 3.13 -9.66 -28.86
CA LEU A 146 3.05 -8.45 -28.06
C LEU A 146 3.87 -7.28 -28.63
N GLU A 147 4.61 -7.46 -29.73
CA GLU A 147 5.35 -6.36 -30.39
C GLU A 147 4.43 -5.23 -30.89
N GLU A 148 3.20 -5.57 -31.28
CA GLU A 148 2.17 -4.60 -31.68
C GLU A 148 1.41 -3.98 -30.49
N TYR A 149 1.72 -4.39 -29.26
CA TYR A 149 1.08 -3.91 -28.03
C TYR A 149 2.00 -2.95 -27.27
N THR A 150 1.40 -1.94 -26.64
CA THR A 150 2.08 -1.15 -25.61
C THR A 150 2.20 -2.00 -24.36
N LEU A 151 3.42 -2.39 -24.00
CA LEU A 151 3.71 -3.10 -22.75
C LEU A 151 3.62 -2.14 -21.56
N ILE A 152 2.81 -2.51 -20.58
CA ILE A 152 2.60 -1.76 -19.34
C ILE A 152 3.02 -2.65 -18.18
N GLY A 153 4.11 -2.28 -17.51
CA GLY A 153 4.57 -2.98 -16.31
C GLY A 153 3.82 -2.52 -15.07
N ILE A 154 3.32 -3.47 -14.30
CA ILE A 154 2.78 -3.26 -12.96
C ILE A 154 3.62 -4.08 -11.98
N TYR A 155 4.28 -3.41 -11.07
CA TYR A 155 4.98 -4.05 -9.96
C TYR A 155 4.09 -3.99 -8.74
N ALA A 156 3.80 -5.15 -8.15
CA ALA A 156 2.78 -5.32 -7.14
C ALA A 156 3.34 -5.91 -5.85
N GLY A 157 2.73 -5.55 -4.73
CA GLY A 157 3.10 -6.06 -3.41
C GLY A 157 1.98 -5.82 -2.40
N LEU A 158 2.19 -6.33 -1.19
CA LEU A 158 1.27 -6.11 -0.09
C LEU A 158 1.30 -4.66 0.40
N ASP A 159 2.50 -4.10 0.55
CA ASP A 159 2.77 -2.70 0.86
C ASP A 159 4.10 -2.29 0.20
N MET A 160 4.36 -0.99 0.03
CA MET A 160 5.61 -0.48 -0.55
C MET A 160 6.06 0.82 0.11
N SER A 161 7.37 0.96 0.31
CA SER A 161 7.95 2.23 0.74
C SER A 161 7.79 3.32 -0.32
N LYS A 162 7.80 4.59 0.12
CA LYS A 162 7.69 5.74 -0.78
C LYS A 162 8.89 5.81 -1.74
N GLU A 163 10.06 5.40 -1.26
CA GLU A 163 11.30 5.34 -2.02
C GLU A 163 11.17 4.37 -3.20
N THR A 164 10.58 3.19 -2.96
CA THR A 164 10.28 2.19 -4.00
C THR A 164 9.28 2.72 -5.01
N VAL A 165 8.16 3.32 -4.54
CA VAL A 165 7.15 3.91 -5.44
C VAL A 165 7.77 5.00 -6.32
N HIS A 166 8.63 5.84 -5.77
CA HIS A 166 9.35 6.88 -6.52
C HIS A 166 10.29 6.29 -7.57
N LEU A 167 11.02 5.23 -7.21
CA LEU A 167 11.90 4.53 -8.14
C LEU A 167 11.11 3.91 -9.30
N LEU A 168 10.00 3.21 -9.02
CA LEU A 168 9.11 2.64 -10.03
C LEU A 168 8.54 3.73 -10.95
N THR A 169 8.15 4.87 -10.37
CA THR A 169 7.66 6.03 -11.13
C THR A 169 8.70 6.54 -12.12
N LYS A 170 9.95 6.75 -11.68
CA LYS A 170 11.07 7.13 -12.56
C LYS A 170 11.32 6.11 -13.67
N LYS A 171 11.09 4.83 -13.41
CA LYS A 171 11.25 3.72 -14.37
C LYS A 171 10.01 3.49 -15.24
N ARG A 172 8.97 4.34 -15.12
CA ARG A 172 7.69 4.23 -15.83
C ARG A 172 6.96 2.91 -15.58
N ILE A 173 7.03 2.42 -14.34
CA ILE A 173 6.32 1.24 -13.86
C ILE A 173 5.23 1.67 -12.88
N TYR A 174 4.02 1.12 -13.04
CA TYR A 174 2.95 1.31 -12.08
C TYR A 174 3.24 0.50 -10.81
N ALA A 175 3.09 1.14 -9.65
CA ALA A 175 3.20 0.52 -8.34
C ALA A 175 1.80 0.17 -7.84
N MET A 176 1.56 -1.10 -7.54
CA MET A 176 0.28 -1.61 -7.05
C MET A 176 0.41 -2.18 -5.64
N VAL A 177 -0.46 -1.75 -4.73
CA VAL A 177 -0.48 -2.28 -3.35
C VAL A 177 -1.87 -2.78 -2.98
N PHE A 178 -1.95 -3.65 -1.97
CA PHE A 178 -3.20 -4.07 -1.37
C PHE A 178 -3.51 -3.17 -0.16
N LYS A 179 -4.58 -2.37 -0.25
CA LYS A 179 -4.93 -1.40 0.77
C LYS A 179 -6.40 -1.54 1.17
N GLY A 180 -6.62 -1.75 2.47
CA GLY A 180 -7.94 -2.12 2.97
C GLY A 180 -8.36 -3.45 2.37
N ASP A 181 -9.30 -3.40 1.43
CA ASP A 181 -9.88 -4.57 0.75
C ASP A 181 -9.72 -4.52 -0.78
N ILE A 182 -8.94 -3.56 -1.31
CA ILE A 182 -8.79 -3.35 -2.76
C ILE A 182 -7.33 -3.22 -3.19
N LEU A 183 -7.08 -3.47 -4.48
CA LEU A 183 -5.82 -3.13 -5.13
C LEU A 183 -5.83 -1.66 -5.53
N GLU A 184 -4.77 -0.92 -5.21
CA GLU A 184 -4.61 0.48 -5.62
C GLU A 184 -3.32 0.65 -6.43
N ILE A 185 -3.40 1.37 -7.54
CA ILE A 185 -2.22 1.85 -8.27
C ILE A 185 -1.83 3.20 -7.66
N VAL A 186 -0.81 3.20 -6.81
CA VAL A 186 -0.50 4.33 -5.91
C VAL A 186 0.22 5.49 -6.61
N ASN A 187 0.79 5.24 -7.78
CA ASN A 187 1.44 6.26 -8.63
C ASN A 187 0.70 6.49 -9.95
N PHE A 188 -0.61 6.19 -10.00
CA PHE A 188 -1.38 6.35 -11.23
C PHE A 188 -1.35 7.79 -11.75
N GLU A 189 -1.51 8.76 -10.85
CA GLU A 189 -1.59 10.18 -11.22
C GLU A 189 -0.27 10.76 -11.76
N GLU A 190 0.86 10.15 -11.41
CA GLU A 190 2.18 10.55 -11.92
C GLU A 190 2.34 10.28 -13.42
N PHE A 191 1.46 9.45 -13.98
CA PHE A 191 1.45 9.09 -15.40
C PHE A 191 0.24 9.64 -16.15
N SER A 192 -0.86 9.94 -15.45
CA SER A 192 -2.06 10.57 -16.01
C SER A 192 -1.83 12.05 -16.36
N GLY A 193 -0.77 12.67 -15.78
CA GLY A 193 -0.41 14.09 -15.92
C GLY A 193 0.20 14.57 -17.25
N VAL A 194 0.21 13.78 -18.33
CA VAL A 194 0.54 14.29 -19.68
C VAL A 194 -0.73 14.42 -20.51
N ARG A 195 -1.66 15.27 -20.04
CA ARG A 195 -2.69 15.91 -20.86
C ARG A 195 -3.01 17.30 -20.31
N SER A 196 -2.22 18.28 -20.73
CA SER A 196 -2.63 19.66 -21.02
C SER A 196 -1.55 20.33 -21.85
#